data_AF-A0A2V6TDU5-F1
#
_entry.id   AF-A0A2V6TDU5-F1
#
_cell.length_a   1.000
_cell.length_b   1.000
_cell.length_c   1.000
_cell.angle_alpha   90.00
_cell.angle_beta   90.00
_cell.angle_gamma   90.00
#
_symmetry.space_group_name_H-M   'P 1'
#
loop_
_entity.id
_entity.type
_entity.pdbx_description
1 polymer ?
#
loop_
_entity_poly.entity_id
_entity_poly.type
_entity_poly.pdbx_seq_one_letter_code
_entity_poly.pdbx_strand_id
1 'polypeptide(L)'
;GLGEGHILFWRALRNALIPTTTLVGVQFGFVIGGTVLIETIFAWPGIGQLTLQAFQYRDFPLIQGIVIVYAITVVLSNLAVDFAYAFLNPRVGLTS
;
A
#
# COMPACT_ATOMS: atom_id res chain seq x y z
N GLY A 1 -3.27 26.91 19.18
CA GLY A 1 -4.02 25.65 19.22
C GLY A 1 -4.62 25.24 17.88
N LEU A 2 -3.86 25.34 16.79
CA LEU A 2 -4.21 24.75 15.49
C LEU A 2 -2.89 24.31 14.88
N GLY A 3 -2.59 23.01 14.85
CA GLY A 3 -1.37 22.56 14.18
C GLY A 3 -0.91 21.15 14.50
N GLU A 4 -1.16 20.60 15.69
CA GLU A 4 -0.55 19.31 16.04
C GLU A 4 -1.09 18.16 15.18
N GLY A 5 -2.41 18.06 14.98
CA GLY A 5 -2.99 17.02 14.12
C GLY A 5 -2.60 17.15 12.64
N HIS A 6 -2.53 18.38 12.10
CA HIS A 6 -2.17 18.61 10.71
C HIS A 6 -0.67 18.34 10.46
N ILE A 7 0.20 18.79 11.38
CA ILE A 7 1.64 18.53 11.30
C ILE A 7 1.92 17.04 11.47
N LEU A 8 1.24 16.36 12.39
CA LEU A 8 1.38 14.92 12.58
C LEU A 8 0.96 14.15 11.31
N PHE A 9 -0.17 14.52 10.70
CA PHE A 9 -0.65 13.91 9.46
C PHE A 9 0.33 14.13 8.30
N TRP A 10 0.81 15.37 8.11
CA TRP A 10 1.76 15.70 7.04
C TRP A 10 3.11 14.99 7.23
N ARG A 11 3.58 14.92 8.48
CA ARG A 11 4.87 14.29 8.82
C ARG A 11 4.79 12.77 8.71
N ALA A 12 3.68 12.17 9.15
CA ALA A 12 3.42 10.74 8.98
C ALA A 12 3.32 10.37 7.50
N LEU A 13 2.56 11.13 6.71
CA LEU A 13 2.42 10.88 5.27
C LEU A 13 3.77 10.98 4.55
N ARG A 14 4.57 12.02 4.85
CA ARG A 14 5.90 12.19 4.24
C ARG A 14 6.89 11.11 4.67
N ASN A 15 6.82 10.63 5.92
CA ASN A 15 7.70 9.58 6.42
C ASN A 15 7.29 8.20 5.91
N ALA A 16 6.00 7.98 5.65
CA ALA A 16 5.47 6.75 5.05
C ALA A 16 5.76 6.68 3.54
N LEU A 17 5.65 7.78 2.80
CA LEU A 17 5.83 7.80 1.34
C LEU A 17 7.22 7.34 0.87
N ILE A 18 8.27 7.60 1.66
CA ILE A 18 9.66 7.26 1.32
C ILE A 18 9.85 5.74 1.19
N PRO A 19 9.59 4.90 2.21
CA PRO A 19 9.69 3.45 2.10
C PRO A 19 8.52 2.83 1.33
N THR A 20 7.32 3.41 1.41
CA THR A 20 6.12 2.83 0.79
C THR A 20 6.22 2.78 -0.73
N THR A 21 6.82 3.78 -1.38
CA THR A 21 6.95 3.78 -2.85
C THR A 21 7.76 2.58 -3.35
N THR A 22 8.85 2.26 -2.66
CA THR A 22 9.69 1.09 -3.00
C THR A 22 8.99 -0.22 -2.65
N LEU A 23 8.35 -0.28 -1.47
CA LEU A 23 7.59 -1.46 -1.06
C LEU A 23 6.45 -1.76 -2.03
N VAL A 24 5.74 -0.72 -2.49
CA VAL A 24 4.64 -0.84 -3.43
C VAL A 24 5.07 -1.55 -4.71
N GLY A 25 6.22 -1.17 -5.29
CA GLY A 25 6.73 -1.82 -6.50
C GLY A 25 7.02 -3.31 -6.32
N VAL A 26 7.65 -3.68 -5.20
CA VAL A 26 7.99 -5.08 -4.89
C VAL A 26 6.73 -5.92 -4.63
N GLN A 27 5.82 -5.36 -3.84
CA GLN A 27 4.69 -6.07 -3.28
C GLN A 27 3.56 -6.19 -4.33
N PHE A 28 3.48 -5.24 -5.27
CA PHE A 28 2.66 -5.32 -6.49
C PHE A 28 3.03 -6.52 -7.38
N GLY A 29 4.33 -6.75 -7.61
CA GLY A 29 4.79 -7.93 -8.36
C GLY A 29 4.40 -9.24 -7.66
N PHE A 30 4.45 -9.26 -6.34
CA PHE A 30 4.08 -10.42 -5.53
C PHE A 30 2.58 -10.73 -5.60
N VAL A 31 1.72 -9.70 -5.50
CA VAL A 31 0.26 -9.87 -5.54
C VAL A 31 -0.21 -10.28 -6.93
N ILE A 32 0.32 -9.67 -7.99
CA ILE A 32 -0.03 -10.08 -9.36
C ILE A 32 0.45 -11.51 -9.61
N GLY A 33 1.71 -11.82 -9.28
CA GLY A 33 2.26 -13.17 -9.45
C GLY A 33 1.46 -14.22 -8.67
N GLY A 34 1.12 -13.93 -7.41
CA GLY A 34 0.29 -14.81 -6.58
C GLY A 34 -1.12 -14.98 -7.12
N THR A 35 -1.81 -13.88 -7.44
CA THR A 35 -3.21 -13.91 -7.92
C THR A 35 -3.33 -14.66 -9.24
N VAL A 36 -2.43 -14.39 -10.21
CA VAL A 36 -2.38 -15.11 -11.49
C VAL A 36 -2.12 -16.60 -11.29
N LEU A 37 -1.21 -16.96 -10.38
CA LEU A 37 -0.89 -18.35 -10.10
C LEU A 37 -2.12 -19.09 -9.56
N ILE A 38 -2.83 -18.49 -8.61
CA ILE A 38 -4.05 -19.06 -8.03
C ILE A 38 -5.14 -19.19 -9.12
N GLU A 39 -5.37 -18.14 -9.91
CA GLU A 39 -6.35 -18.15 -11.01
C GLU A 39 -6.04 -19.21 -12.07
N THR A 40 -4.75 -19.43 -12.38
CA THR A 40 -4.31 -20.44 -13.35
C THR A 40 -4.48 -21.84 -12.81
N ILE A 41 -4.15 -22.08 -11.53
CA ILE A 41 -4.28 -23.39 -10.88
C ILE A 41 -5.75 -23.80 -10.78
N PHE A 42 -6.63 -22.86 -10.41
CA PHE A 42 -8.07 -23.15 -10.25
C PHE A 42 -8.87 -22.98 -11.55
N ALA A 43 -8.27 -22.48 -12.63
CA ALA A 43 -8.90 -22.17 -13.92
C ALA A 43 -10.09 -21.19 -13.80
N TRP A 44 -10.00 -20.21 -12.89
CA TRP A 44 -11.05 -19.21 -12.66
C TRP A 44 -10.62 -17.86 -13.24
N PRO A 45 -11.45 -17.23 -14.10
CA PRO A 45 -11.14 -15.91 -14.63
C PRO A 45 -11.27 -14.85 -13.53
N GLY A 46 -10.20 -14.10 -13.29
CA GLY A 46 -10.19 -13.04 -12.28
C GLY A 46 -9.29 -11.85 -12.63
N ILE A 47 -9.00 -11.03 -11.62
CA ILE A 47 -8.33 -9.74 -11.76
C ILE A 47 -6.83 -9.90 -12.10
N GLY A 48 -6.19 -11.01 -11.76
CA GLY A 48 -4.79 -11.27 -12.09
C GLY A 48 -4.57 -11.39 -13.60
N GLN A 49 -5.40 -12.19 -14.27
CA GLN A 49 -5.45 -12.34 -15.74
C GLN A 49 -5.76 -11.00 -16.44
N LEU A 50 -6.74 -10.23 -15.94
CA LEU A 50 -7.08 -8.91 -16.47
C LEU A 50 -5.92 -7.92 -16.34
N THR A 51 -5.18 -7.98 -15.23
CA THR A 51 -4.01 -7.13 -15.02
C THR A 51 -2.88 -7.49 -15.97
N LEU A 52 -2.63 -8.78 -16.22
CA LEU A 52 -1.67 -9.23 -17.23
C LEU A 52 -2.06 -8.78 -18.64
N GLN A 53 -3.34 -8.89 -19.01
CA GLN A 53 -3.82 -8.35 -20.28
C GLN A 53 -3.63 -6.83 -20.34
N ALA A 54 -3.93 -6.09 -19.29
CA ALA A 54 -3.71 -4.64 -19.23
C ALA A 54 -2.22 -4.27 -19.43
N PHE A 55 -1.30 -5.05 -18.87
CA PHE A 55 0.13 -4.93 -19.12
C PHE A 55 0.49 -5.21 -20.59
N GLN A 56 -0.11 -6.25 -21.18
CA GLN A 56 0.16 -6.68 -22.55
C GLN A 56 -0.40 -5.69 -23.58
N TYR A 57 -1.58 -5.12 -23.32
CA TYR A 57 -2.20 -4.06 -24.13
C TYR A 57 -1.69 -2.66 -23.79
N ARG A 58 -0.78 -2.54 -22.82
CA ARG A 58 -0.21 -1.25 -22.32
C ARG A 58 -1.29 -0.24 -21.93
N ASP A 59 -2.36 -0.71 -21.30
CA ASP A 59 -3.39 0.15 -20.73
C ASP A 59 -2.87 0.83 -19.46
N PHE A 60 -2.04 1.85 -19.65
CA PHE A 60 -1.46 2.66 -18.58
C PHE A 60 -2.48 3.23 -17.59
N PRO A 61 -3.70 3.68 -17.99
CA PRO A 61 -4.69 4.16 -17.03
C PRO A 61 -5.15 3.08 -16.04
N LEU A 62 -5.32 1.84 -16.51
CA LEU A 62 -5.76 0.73 -15.68
C LEU A 62 -4.65 0.30 -14.71
N ILE A 63 -3.42 0.18 -15.21
CA ILE A 63 -2.23 -0.11 -14.37
C ILE A 63 -2.09 0.95 -13.28
N GLN A 64 -2.21 2.23 -13.65
CA GLN A 64 -2.12 3.34 -12.70
C GLN A 64 -3.24 3.30 -11.65
N GLY A 65 -4.46 2.93 -12.05
CA GLY A 65 -5.57 2.72 -11.11
C GLY A 65 -5.28 1.64 -10.07
N ILE A 66 -4.74 0.49 -10.50
CA ILE A 66 -4.38 -0.61 -9.61
C ILE A 66 -3.26 -0.18 -8.65
N VAL A 67 -2.24 0.53 -9.15
CA VAL A 67 -1.14 1.06 -8.33
C VAL A 67 -1.65 2.03 -7.26
N ILE A 68 -2.58 2.92 -7.59
CA ILE A 68 -3.15 3.89 -6.63
C ILE A 68 -3.94 3.18 -5.52
N VAL A 69 -4.82 2.24 -5.89
CA VAL A 69 -5.61 1.44 -4.92
C VAL A 69 -4.67 0.70 -3.96
N TYR A 70 -3.59 0.15 -4.52
CA TYR A 70 -2.59 -0.55 -3.73
C TYR A 70 -1.83 0.38 -2.79
N ALA A 71 -1.38 1.54 -3.28
CA ALA A 71 -0.72 2.56 -2.47
C ALA A 71 -1.60 2.99 -1.29
N ILE A 72 -2.90 3.19 -1.51
CA ILE A 72 -3.86 3.53 -0.44
C ILE A 72 -3.92 2.40 0.60
N THR A 73 -3.99 1.14 0.18
CA THR A 73 -4.07 -0.02 1.08
C THR A 73 -2.83 -0.14 1.96
N VAL A 74 -1.65 0.09 1.40
CA VAL A 74 -0.39 0.06 2.15
C VAL A 74 -0.31 1.23 3.12
N VAL A 75 -0.74 2.43 2.73
CA VAL A 75 -0.79 3.59 3.64
C VAL A 75 -1.74 3.33 4.80
N LEU A 76 -2.94 2.78 4.54
CA LEU A 76 -3.89 2.43 5.59
C LEU A 76 -3.33 1.35 6.53
N SER A 77 -2.64 0.35 5.99
CA SER A 77 -1.97 -0.69 6.78
C SER A 77 -0.88 -0.11 7.68
N ASN A 78 -0.01 0.76 7.14
CA ASN A 78 1.03 1.43 7.93
C ASN A 78 0.40 2.30 9.03
N LEU A 79 -0.64 3.06 8.70
CA LEU A 79 -1.34 3.90 9.68
C LEU A 79 -2.01 3.05 10.78
N ALA A 80 -2.58 1.90 10.42
CA ALA A 80 -3.15 0.97 11.40
C ALA A 80 -2.06 0.40 12.32
N VAL A 81 -0.88 0.07 11.77
CA VAL A 81 0.29 -0.39 12.54
C VAL A 81 0.80 0.73 13.45
N ASP A 82 0.94 1.97 12.96
CA ASP A 82 1.33 3.12 13.75
C ASP A 82 0.33 3.42 14.88
N PHE A 83 -0.97 3.31 14.61
CA PHE A 83 -2.01 3.48 15.62
C PHE A 83 -1.98 2.35 16.66
N ALA A 84 -1.77 1.11 16.21
CA ALA A 84 -1.58 -0.03 17.09
C ALA A 84 -0.32 0.15 17.96
N TYR A 85 0.79 0.66 17.41
CA TYR A 85 1.98 1.02 18.17
C TYR A 85 1.74 2.16 19.15
N ALA A 86 1.03 3.21 18.75
CA ALA A 86 0.66 4.32 19.64
C ALA A 86 -0.22 3.85 20.81
N PHE A 87 -1.10 2.88 20.56
CA PHE A 87 -1.97 2.29 21.58
C PHE A 87 -1.24 1.29 22.47
N LEU A 88 -0.35 0.45 21.92
CA LEU A 88 0.45 -0.51 22.67
C LEU A 88 1.61 0.14 23.45
N ASN A 89 2.10 1.29 23.01
CA ASN A 89 3.32 1.90 23.53
C ASN A 89 3.08 3.26 24.21
N PRO A 90 2.66 3.29 25.49
CA PRO A 90 2.56 4.52 26.28
C PRO A 90 3.94 5.09 26.74
N ARG A 91 5.07 4.68 26.15
CA ARG A 91 6.44 5.08 26.59
C ARG A 91 7.30 5.83 25.56
N VAL A 92 6.71 6.52 24.59
CA VAL A 92 7.44 7.55 23.81
C VAL A 92 7.32 8.96 24.41
N GLY A 93 6.64 9.09 25.56
CA GLY A 93 6.79 10.24 26.43
C GLY A 93 8.03 10.09 27.31
N LEU A 94 8.95 11.05 27.21
CA LEU A 94 10.02 11.36 28.17
C LEU A 94 11.26 10.45 28.09
N THR A 95 12.23 10.86 27.28
CA THR A 95 13.61 10.86 27.78
C THR A 95 14.25 12.21 27.45
N SER A 96 14.50 12.94 28.53
CA SER A 96 15.22 14.21 28.76
C SER A 96 15.21 15.33 27.73
#